data_AF-A0A158DUT2-F1
#
_entry.id   AF-A0A158DUT2-F1
#
_cell.length_a   1.000
_cell.length_b   1.000
_cell.length_c   1.000
_cell.angle_alpha   90.00
_cell.angle_beta   90.00
_cell.angle_gamma   90.00
#
_symmetry.space_group_name_H-M   'P 1'
#
loop_
_entity.id
_entity.type
_entity.pdbx_description
1 polymer ?
#
loop_
_entity_poly.entity_id
_entity_poly.type
_entity_poly.pdbx_seq_one_letter_code
_entity_poly.pdbx_strand_id
1 'polypeptide(L)' 'MRLLEAGVDPTVIALWLGHEHVDTTTIYLHAHLGIKEQALARVRMPSTQPGRYRPSDTLLAFLESL' A
#
# COMPACT_ATOMS: atom_id res chain seq x y z
N MET A 1 -4.05 2.20 -6.62
CA MET A 1 -4.60 1.58 -7.86
C MET A 1 -6.05 1.25 -7.56
N ARG A 2 -7.02 1.81 -8.31
CA ARG A 2 -8.44 1.79 -7.94
C ARG A 2 -9.07 0.39 -7.82
N LEU A 3 -8.64 -0.59 -8.63
CA LEU A 3 -9.13 -1.98 -8.51
C LEU A 3 -8.67 -2.61 -7.20
N LEU A 4 -7.41 -2.43 -6.82
CA LEU A 4 -6.88 -2.95 -5.57
C LEU A 4 -7.53 -2.27 -4.36
N GLU A 5 -7.78 -0.96 -4.44
CA GLU A 5 -8.53 -0.19 -3.42
C GLU A 5 -9.98 -0.67 -3.29
N ALA A 6 -10.61 -1.09 -4.39
CA ALA A 6 -11.95 -1.68 -4.40
C ALA A 6 -11.97 -3.14 -3.92
N GLY A 7 -10.83 -3.72 -3.51
CA GLY A 7 -10.74 -5.08 -2.99
C GLY A 7 -10.63 -6.16 -4.07
N VAL A 8 -10.31 -5.80 -5.32
CA VAL A 8 -10.05 -6.79 -6.38
C VAL A 8 -8.73 -7.50 -6.10
N ASP A 9 -8.75 -8.83 -6.18
CA ASP A 9 -7.57 -9.66 -5.92
C ASP A 9 -6.45 -9.41 -6.95
N PRO A 10 -5.17 -9.36 -6.54
CA PRO A 10 -4.03 -9.16 -7.45
C PRO A 10 -3.96 -10.16 -8.60
N THR A 11 -4.39 -11.41 -8.41
CA THR A 11 -4.45 -12.43 -9.49
C THR A 11 -5.47 -12.06 -10.56
N VAL A 12 -6.59 -11.45 -10.17
CA VAL A 12 -7.63 -10.96 -11.09
C VAL A 12 -7.13 -9.71 -11.83
N ILE A 13 -6.41 -8.82 -11.14
CA ILE A 13 -5.77 -7.66 -11.76
C ILE A 13 -4.72 -8.13 -12.79
N ALA A 14 -3.91 -9.13 -12.46
CA ALA A 14 -2.93 -9.71 -13.38
C ALA A 14 -3.60 -10.25 -14.64
N LEU A 15 -4.68 -11.02 -14.47
CA LEU A 15 -5.46 -11.56 -15.58
C LEU A 15 -6.05 -10.46 -16.48
N TRP A 16 -6.65 -9.41 -15.91
CA TRP A 16 -7.25 -8.33 -16.68
C TRP A 16 -6.24 -7.44 -17.41
N LEU A 17 -5.04 -7.30 -16.86
CA LEU A 17 -3.95 -6.53 -17.49
C LEU A 17 -3.11 -7.38 -18.46
N GLY A 18 -3.43 -8.66 -18.64
CA GLY A 18 -2.70 -9.56 -19.53
C GLY A 18 -1.30 -9.94 -19.01
N HIS A 19 -1.09 -9.87 -17.70
CA HIS A 19 0.16 -10.25 -17.09
C HIS A 19 0.28 -11.79 -17.04
N GLU A 20 1.33 -12.33 -17.63
CA GLU A 20 1.61 -13.77 -17.65
C GLU A 20 1.91 -14.34 -16.25
N HIS A 21 2.51 -13.52 -15.38
CA HIS A 21 2.85 -13.91 -14.01
C HIS A 21 2.27 -12.93 -13.00
N VAL A 22 1.68 -13.45 -11.91
CA VAL A 22 1.04 -12.64 -10.86
C VAL A 22 2.03 -11.69 -10.19
N ASP A 23 3.30 -12.09 -10.08
CA ASP A 23 4.36 -11.31 -9.43
C ASP A 23 4.55 -9.91 -10.02
N THR A 24 4.19 -9.71 -11.28
CA THR A 24 4.24 -8.41 -11.95
C THR A 24 3.22 -7.40 -11.41
N THR A 25 2.17 -7.86 -10.71
CA THR A 25 1.19 -7.01 -10.02
C THR A 25 1.54 -6.71 -8.57
N THR A 26 2.56 -7.36 -8.00
CA THR A 26 3.02 -7.18 -6.62
C THR A 26 3.44 -5.74 -6.33
N ILE A 27 3.88 -5.00 -7.36
CA ILE A 27 4.18 -3.57 -7.27
C ILE A 27 2.98 -2.75 -6.77
N TYR A 28 1.76 -3.11 -7.15
CA TYR A 28 0.54 -2.42 -6.71
C TYR A 28 0.24 -2.69 -5.23
N LEU A 29 0.55 -3.90 -4.76
CA LEU A 29 0.41 -4.27 -3.36
C LEU A 29 1.34 -3.43 -2.46
N HIS A 30 2.57 -3.21 -2.91
CA HIS A 30 3.54 -2.40 -2.18
C HIS A 30 3.19 -0.92 -2.15
N ALA A 31 2.60 -0.40 -3.22
CA ALA A 31 2.14 0.99 -3.32
C ALA A 31 0.90 1.27 -2.45
N HIS A 32 0.12 0.24 -2.11
CA HIS A 32 -1.11 0.40 -1.35
C HIS A 32 -0.89 0.26 0.17
N LEU A 33 -0.62 1.39 0.83
CA LEU A 33 -0.39 1.44 2.29
C LEU A 33 -1.55 0.88 3.11
N GLY A 34 -2.80 1.08 2.68
CA GLY A 34 -3.99 0.61 3.42
C GLY A 34 -4.05 -0.90 3.63
N ILE A 35 -3.49 -1.70 2.71
CA ILE A 35 -3.43 -3.17 2.86
C ILE A 35 -2.44 -3.53 3.97
N LYS A 36 -1.30 -2.83 4.04
CA LYS A 36 -0.30 -3.01 5.10
C LYS A 36 -0.88 -2.62 6.46
N GLU A 37 -1.64 -1.53 6.53
CA GLU A 37 -2.34 -1.09 7.74
C GLU A 37 -3.37 -2.13 8.22
N GLN A 38 -4.21 -2.66 7.32
CA GLN A 38 -5.18 -3.70 7.64
C GLN A 38 -4.52 -5.01 8.11
N ALA A 39 -3.41 -5.41 7.47
CA ALA A 39 -2.64 -6.56 7.89
C ALA A 39 -2.05 -6.35 9.29
N LEU A 40 -1.45 -5.19 9.55
CA LEU A 40 -0.91 -4.83 10.88
C LEU A 40 -1.98 -4.85 11.97
N ALA A 41 -3.20 -4.39 11.68
CA ALA A 41 -4.31 -4.40 12.63
C ALA A 41 -4.77 -5.82 13.04
N ARG A 42 -4.46 -6.85 12.25
CA ARG A 42 -4.80 -8.25 12.53
C ARG A 42 -3.72 -9.02 13.29
N VAL A 43 -2.54 -8.41 13.49
CA VAL A 43 -1.39 -9.05 14.16
C VAL A 43 -1.33 -8.59 15.62
N ARG A 44 -0.90 -9.47 16.53
CA ARG A 44 -0.63 -9.10 17.92
C ARG A 44 0.48 -8.05 17.94
N MET A 45 0.19 -6.86 18.46
CA MET A 45 1.15 -5.78 18.44
C MET A 45 2.41 -6.14 19.25
N PRO A 46 3.61 -5.91 18.71
CA PRO A 46 4.83 -5.87 19.51
C PRO A 46 4.68 -4.85 20.64
N SER A 47 5.53 -4.89 21.67
CA SER A 47 5.55 -3.91 22.77
C SER A 47 6.00 -2.49 22.34
N THR A 48 5.75 -2.12 21.10
CA THR A 48 6.08 -0.84 20.48
C THR A 48 4.85 0.03 20.48
N GLN A 49 5.02 1.34 20.73
CA GLN A 49 3.91 2.27 20.59
C GLN A 49 3.52 2.40 19.11
N PRO A 50 2.27 2.09 18.74
CA PRO A 50 1.79 2.32 17.39
C PRO A 50 1.67 3.82 17.13
N GLY A 51 1.98 4.25 15.91
CA GLY A 51 1.84 5.65 15.49
C GLY A 51 1.80 5.78 13.98
N ARG A 52 0.90 6.64 13.48
CA ARG A 52 0.90 7.02 12.07
C ARG A 52 1.96 8.08 11.87
N TYR A 53 2.84 7.89 10.89
CA TYR A 53 3.82 8.89 10.52
C TYR A 53 3.09 10.21 10.17
N ARG A 54 3.52 11.30 10.80
CA ARG A 54 3.09 12.65 10.48
C ARG A 54 4.30 13.38 9.89
N PRO A 55 4.29 13.73 8.59
CA PRO A 55 5.38 14.47 7.99
C PRO A 55 5.50 15.84 8.65
N SER A 56 6.74 16.35 8.77
CA SER A 56 6.97 17.72 9.25
C SER A 56 6.66 18.74 8.15
N ASP A 57 6.37 19.98 8.56
CA ASP A 57 6.11 21.09 7.63
C ASP A 57 7.25 21.30 6.65
N THR A 58 8.50 21.11 7.10
CA THR A 58 9.70 21.20 6.23
C THR A 58 9.68 20.16 5.12
N LEU A 59 9.27 18.92 5.42
CA LEU A 59 9.18 17.87 4.41
C LEU A 59 8.05 18.16 3.42
N LEU A 60 6.90 18.62 3.90
CA LEU A 60 5.78 19.00 3.04
C LEU A 60 6.16 20.14 2.09
N ALA A 61 6.79 21.20 2.63
CA ALA A 61 7.24 22.34 1.82
C ALA A 61 8.26 21.95 0.74
N PHE A 62 9.17 21.02 1.04
CA PHE A 62 10.09 20.49 0.03
C PHE A 62 9.35 19.75 -1.09
N LEU A 63 8.40 18.87 -0.74
CA LEU A 63 7.64 18.08 -1.71
C LEU A 63 6.74 18.94 -2.60
N GLU A 64 6.18 20.02 -2.07
CA GLU A 64 5.40 21.00 -2.85
C GLU A 64 6.25 21.78 -3.87
N SER A 65 7.57 21.81 -3.69
CA SER A 65 8.50 22.54 -4.56
C SER A 65 9.14 21.70 -5.68
N LEU A 66 8.81 20.41 -5.77
CA LEU A 66 9.23 19.47 -6.82
C LEU A 66 8.25 19.44 -7.99
#